data_AF-K0X7M5-F1
#
_entry.id   AF-K0X7M5-F1
#
_cell.length_a   1.000
_cell.length_b   1.000
_cell.length_c   1.000
_cell.angle_alpha   90.00
_cell.angle_beta   90.00
_cell.angle_gamma   90.00
#
_symmetry.space_group_name_H-M   'P 1'
#
loop_
_entity.id
_entity.type
_entity.pdbx_description
1 polymer ?
#
loop_
_entity_poly.entity_id
_entity_poly.type
_entity_poly.pdbx_seq_one_letter_code
_entity_poly.pdbx_strand_id
1 'polypeptide(L)'
;MEIKPGKFVVLTYDLYAGAGEPEETLMMRATDEMPDQFVFGVDQNILPSMLKRLEGLKQGDKFDFVLSCEEAFGERNEEHVMELDKEIFMVDGKFDDQTVFEGNTVPMMTSEGYRINGSVLKVTDDKVLMDFNHPLAGENLHYVGMVKLVRDATEEELHPRHSCGCGCGHDHGSCGDGCGDCCDGCH
;
A
#
# COMPACT_ATOMS: atom_id res chain seq x y z
N MET A 1 26.61 9.22 -1.71
CA MET A 1 25.66 9.69 -2.74
C MET A 1 24.44 10.26 -2.03
N GLU A 2 23.72 11.17 -2.66
CA GLU A 2 22.50 11.81 -2.13
C GLU A 2 21.27 11.20 -2.81
N ILE A 3 20.17 11.13 -2.06
CA ILE A 3 18.85 10.71 -2.55
C ILE A 3 18.35 11.76 -3.56
N LYS A 4 18.02 11.29 -4.77
CA LYS A 4 17.48 12.08 -5.88
C LYS A 4 16.79 11.15 -6.88
N PRO A 5 16.02 11.67 -7.86
CA PRO A 5 15.34 10.84 -8.86
C PRO A 5 16.27 9.82 -9.54
N GLY A 6 15.80 8.57 -9.67
CA GLY A 6 16.53 7.45 -10.28
C GLY A 6 17.56 6.78 -9.36
N LYS A 7 17.58 7.10 -8.06
CA LYS A 7 18.39 6.39 -7.07
C LYS A 7 17.60 5.27 -6.43
N PHE A 8 18.26 4.12 -6.26
CA PHE A 8 17.77 3.05 -5.41
C PHE A 8 18.14 3.37 -3.96
N VAL A 9 17.13 3.36 -3.09
CA VAL A 9 17.21 3.77 -1.71
C VAL A 9 16.77 2.62 -0.82
N VAL A 10 17.54 2.38 0.24
CA VAL A 10 17.18 1.42 1.31
C VAL A 10 17.08 2.18 2.61
N LEU A 11 15.95 2.04 3.30
CA LEU A 11 15.64 2.71 4.56
C LEU A 11 15.30 1.69 5.65
N THR A 12 15.58 2.08 6.89
CA THR A 12 15.01 1.47 8.09
C THR A 12 14.36 2.57 8.90
N TYR A 13 13.13 2.35 9.37
CA TYR A 13 12.39 3.35 10.12
C TYR A 13 11.28 2.71 10.94
N ASP A 14 10.86 3.46 11.94
CA ASP A 14 9.61 3.28 12.65
C ASP A 14 8.60 4.31 12.15
N LEU A 15 7.41 3.85 11.82
CA LEU A 15 6.27 4.67 11.45
C LEU A 15 5.25 4.64 12.57
N TYR A 16 5.00 5.80 13.15
CA TYR A 16 3.97 6.00 14.16
C TYR A 16 2.79 6.81 13.58
N ALA A 17 1.60 6.57 14.10
CA ALA A 17 0.40 7.38 13.88
C ALA A 17 0.02 8.12 15.17
N GLY A 18 -0.79 9.17 15.05
CA GLY A 18 -1.16 10.04 16.16
C GLY A 18 -0.06 11.03 16.54
N ALA A 19 0.78 11.48 15.58
CA ALA A 19 1.87 12.41 15.90
C ALA A 19 1.33 13.71 16.54
N GLY A 20 1.83 14.02 17.75
CA GLY A 20 1.35 15.14 18.57
C GLY A 20 0.24 14.80 19.56
N GLU A 21 -0.26 13.56 19.56
CA GLU A 21 -1.13 13.03 20.61
C GLU A 21 -0.33 12.61 21.86
N PRO A 22 -0.98 12.41 23.03
CA PRO A 22 -0.28 12.00 24.25
C PRO A 22 0.47 10.67 24.13
N GLU A 23 0.03 9.79 23.24
CA GLU A 23 0.61 8.48 23.00
C GLU A 23 0.54 8.15 21.51
N GLU A 24 1.70 8.05 20.86
CA GLU A 24 1.79 7.66 19.45
C GLU A 24 1.72 6.13 19.31
N THR A 25 1.01 5.64 18.31
CA THR A 25 0.88 4.19 18.07
C THR A 25 1.83 3.74 16.97
N LEU A 26 2.69 2.75 17.27
CA LEU A 26 3.59 2.16 16.27
C LEU A 26 2.77 1.36 15.24
N MET A 27 2.82 1.79 13.98
CA MET A 27 2.07 1.18 12.88
C MET A 27 2.92 0.20 12.10
N MET A 28 4.16 0.58 11.80
CA MET A 28 5.05 -0.23 10.97
C MET A 28 6.50 -0.02 11.39
N ARG A 29 7.31 -1.06 11.19
CA ARG A 29 8.76 -1.00 11.36
C ARG A 29 9.44 -1.65 10.17
N ALA A 30 10.25 -0.88 9.46
CA ALA A 30 11.19 -1.37 8.47
C ALA A 30 12.53 -1.66 9.18
N THR A 31 12.83 -2.93 9.44
CA THR A 31 14.04 -3.36 10.14
C THR A 31 15.20 -3.63 9.18
N ASP A 32 16.40 -3.89 9.72
CA ASP A 32 17.54 -4.32 8.90
C ASP A 32 17.29 -5.67 8.19
N GLU A 33 16.45 -6.55 8.76
CA GLU A 33 16.08 -7.82 8.14
C GLU A 33 15.04 -7.66 7.02
N MET A 34 14.13 -6.68 7.17
CA MET A 34 13.11 -6.35 6.18
C MET A 34 13.09 -4.83 5.94
N PRO A 35 14.13 -4.29 5.27
CA PRO A 35 14.23 -2.86 5.05
C PRO A 35 13.28 -2.44 3.93
N ASP A 36 12.86 -1.19 3.99
CA ASP A 36 12.05 -0.59 2.93
C ASP A 36 12.97 -0.19 1.76
N GLN A 37 12.58 -0.57 0.56
CA GLN A 37 13.41 -0.49 -0.64
C GLN A 37 12.59 0.03 -1.79
N PHE A 38 13.04 1.12 -2.40
CA PHE A 38 12.34 1.75 -3.51
C PHE A 38 13.30 2.55 -4.39
N VAL A 39 12.83 2.87 -5.60
CA VAL A 39 13.49 3.75 -6.54
C VAL A 39 12.87 5.14 -6.42
N PHE A 40 13.68 6.10 -5.94
CA PHE A 40 13.23 7.45 -5.68
C PHE A 40 12.72 8.12 -6.97
N GLY A 41 11.46 8.56 -6.95
CA GLY A 41 10.81 9.24 -8.08
C GLY A 41 10.30 8.32 -9.20
N VAL A 42 10.42 6.99 -9.05
CA VAL A 42 9.82 6.00 -9.97
C VAL A 42 8.67 5.28 -9.30
N ASP A 43 8.84 4.84 -8.06
CA ASP A 43 7.79 4.13 -7.33
C ASP A 43 6.64 5.05 -6.93
N GLN A 44 5.45 4.75 -7.43
CA GLN A 44 4.23 5.54 -7.20
C GLN A 44 3.56 5.23 -5.86
N ASN A 45 3.97 4.15 -5.19
CA ASN A 45 3.39 3.73 -3.90
C ASN A 45 3.96 4.50 -2.70
N ILE A 46 4.95 5.38 -2.91
CA ILE A 46 5.56 6.17 -1.84
C ILE A 46 4.91 7.55 -1.78
N LEU A 47 4.59 7.99 -0.56
CA LEU A 47 3.99 9.30 -0.33
C LEU A 47 4.88 10.42 -0.89
N PRO A 48 4.36 11.32 -1.76
CA PRO A 48 5.14 12.42 -2.32
C PRO A 48 5.74 13.32 -1.24
N SER A 49 5.03 13.52 -0.14
CA SER A 49 5.50 14.29 1.01
C SER A 49 6.69 13.61 1.70
N MET A 50 6.66 12.28 1.85
CA MET A 50 7.80 11.51 2.35
C MET A 50 9.03 11.65 1.44
N LEU A 51 8.85 11.54 0.12
CA LEU A 51 9.94 11.71 -0.84
C LEU A 51 10.61 13.09 -0.69
N LYS A 52 9.82 14.17 -0.56
CA LYS A 52 10.34 15.52 -0.33
C LYS A 52 11.16 15.64 0.96
N ARG A 53 10.79 14.94 2.03
CA ARG A 53 11.53 14.97 3.30
C ARG A 53 12.86 14.20 3.22
N LEU A 54 12.93 13.19 2.35
CA LEU A 54 14.11 12.35 2.15
C LEU A 54 15.08 12.88 1.08
N GLU A 55 14.63 13.77 0.20
CA GLU A 55 15.45 14.33 -0.87
C GLU A 55 16.73 14.99 -0.32
N GLY A 56 17.87 14.68 -0.93
CA GLY A 56 19.17 15.23 -0.52
C GLY A 56 19.86 14.52 0.65
N LEU A 57 19.15 13.65 1.39
CA LEU A 57 19.79 12.84 2.43
C LEU A 57 20.81 11.86 1.85
N LYS A 58 21.81 11.50 2.65
CA LYS A 58 22.89 10.59 2.28
C LYS A 58 22.77 9.28 3.02
N GLN A 59 23.44 8.27 2.47
CA GLN A 59 23.67 7.03 3.21
C GLN A 59 24.29 7.31 4.60
N GLY A 60 23.67 6.75 5.63
CA GLY A 60 24.05 6.93 7.03
C GLY A 60 23.32 8.08 7.73
N ASP A 61 22.62 8.96 7.00
CA ASP A 61 21.87 10.04 7.61
C ASP A 61 20.64 9.50 8.34
N LYS A 62 20.35 10.10 9.49
CA LYS A 62 19.12 9.89 10.24
C LYS A 62 18.09 10.91 9.82
N PHE A 63 16.82 10.53 9.87
CA PHE A 63 15.70 11.42 9.67
C PHE A 63 14.66 11.20 10.77
N ASP A 64 13.99 12.29 11.09
CA ASP A 64 12.94 12.39 12.09
C ASP A 64 12.04 13.52 11.60
N PHE A 65 10.84 13.17 11.12
CA PHE A 65 9.88 14.14 10.63
C PHE A 65 8.46 13.64 10.77
N VAL A 66 7.55 14.61 10.89
CA VAL A 66 6.11 14.38 10.89
C VAL A 66 5.53 14.83 9.56
N LEU A 67 4.60 14.04 9.03
CA LEU A 67 3.69 14.40 7.96
C LEU A 67 2.31 14.61 8.57
N SER A 68 1.68 15.74 8.25
CA SER A 68 0.26 15.93 8.59
C SER A 68 -0.62 14.91 7.88
N CYS A 69 -1.83 14.68 8.39
CA CYS A 69 -2.81 13.81 7.72
C CYS A 69 -3.02 14.22 6.25
N GLU A 70 -3.14 15.52 5.96
CA GLU A 70 -3.23 16.07 4.60
C GLU A 70 -2.02 15.74 3.72
N GLU A 71 -0.81 15.75 4.27
CA GLU A 71 0.42 15.38 3.57
C GLU A 71 0.57 13.86 3.38
N ALA A 72 -0.14 13.07 4.17
CA ALA A 72 -0.10 11.61 4.17
C ALA A 72 -1.31 11.01 3.42
N PHE A 73 -2.34 10.58 4.15
CA PHE A 73 -3.50 9.85 3.59
C PHE A 73 -4.78 10.69 3.51
N GLY A 74 -4.68 12.00 3.78
CA GLY A 74 -5.81 12.92 3.86
C GLY A 74 -6.56 12.81 5.19
N GLU A 75 -7.59 13.66 5.33
CA GLU A 75 -8.57 13.51 6.40
C GLU A 75 -9.48 12.31 6.16
N ARG A 76 -10.01 11.76 7.24
CA ARG A 76 -11.06 10.74 7.18
C ARG A 76 -12.30 11.35 6.54
N ASN A 77 -12.78 10.74 5.45
CA ASN A 77 -14.00 11.17 4.77
C ASN A 77 -15.20 10.37 5.25
N GLU A 78 -16.16 11.03 5.90
CA GLU A 78 -17.42 10.41 6.33
C GLU A 78 -18.26 9.90 5.15
N GLU A 79 -18.10 10.45 3.94
CA GLU A 79 -18.77 9.93 2.74
C GLU A 79 -18.25 8.54 2.31
N HIS A 80 -17.06 8.15 2.77
CA HIS A 80 -16.52 6.80 2.57
C HIS A 80 -16.99 5.81 3.64
N VAL A 81 -17.82 6.26 4.60
CA VAL A 81 -18.52 5.39 5.52
C VAL A 81 -19.88 5.07 4.92
N MET A 82 -20.12 3.80 4.58
CA MET A 82 -21.31 3.37 3.85
C MET A 82 -22.05 2.28 4.60
N GLU A 83 -23.38 2.34 4.55
CA GLU A 83 -24.26 1.26 5.01
C GLU A 83 -24.55 0.31 3.84
N LEU A 84 -24.16 -0.94 3.99
CA LEU A 84 -24.39 -2.00 3.01
C LEU A 84 -25.44 -2.98 3.53
N ASP A 85 -26.26 -3.50 2.62
CA ASP A 85 -27.23 -4.55 2.94
C ASP A 85 -26.51 -5.80 3.44
N LYS A 86 -26.99 -6.36 4.56
CA LYS A 86 -26.41 -7.58 5.15
C LYS A 86 -26.47 -8.78 4.20
N GLU A 87 -27.40 -8.76 3.25
CA GLU A 87 -27.54 -9.76 2.19
C GLU A 87 -26.28 -9.88 1.31
N ILE A 88 -25.51 -8.79 1.15
CA ILE A 88 -24.26 -8.78 0.37
C ILE A 88 -23.21 -9.71 1.00
N PHE A 89 -23.27 -9.89 2.32
CA PHE A 89 -22.33 -10.67 3.11
C PHE A 89 -22.85 -12.08 3.42
N MET A 90 -23.84 -12.55 2.69
CA MET A 90 -24.34 -13.92 2.82
C MET A 90 -23.51 -14.87 1.96
N VAL A 91 -22.96 -15.90 2.59
CA VAL A 91 -22.27 -17.03 1.93
C VAL A 91 -23.10 -18.28 2.18
N ASP A 92 -23.44 -19.01 1.12
CA ASP A 92 -24.29 -20.22 1.18
C ASP A 92 -25.62 -20.01 1.94
N GLY A 93 -26.21 -18.81 1.80
CA GLY A 93 -27.48 -18.44 2.43
C GLY A 93 -27.40 -18.16 3.93
N LYS A 94 -26.19 -18.01 4.48
CA LYS A 94 -25.95 -17.60 5.87
C LYS A 94 -25.06 -16.37 5.90
N PHE A 95 -25.30 -15.49 6.86
CA PHE A 95 -24.42 -14.35 7.09
C PHE A 95 -23.04 -14.86 7.54
N ASP A 96 -21.98 -14.35 6.91
CA ASP A 96 -20.59 -14.70 7.25
C ASP A 96 -20.12 -13.90 8.48
N ASP A 97 -20.59 -14.31 9.66
CA ASP A 97 -20.19 -13.72 10.95
C ASP A 97 -18.73 -14.01 11.33
N GLN A 98 -18.05 -14.91 10.62
CA GLN A 98 -16.64 -15.21 10.83
C GLN A 98 -15.73 -14.16 10.19
N THR A 99 -16.16 -13.60 9.06
CA THR A 99 -15.42 -12.55 8.34
C THR A 99 -16.00 -11.17 8.62
N VAL A 100 -17.31 -11.04 8.86
CA VAL A 100 -17.97 -9.74 8.98
C VAL A 100 -18.37 -9.48 10.44
N PHE A 101 -17.41 -9.00 11.21
CA PHE A 101 -17.58 -8.58 12.60
C PHE A 101 -16.87 -7.25 12.85
N GLU A 102 -17.33 -6.50 13.87
CA GLU A 102 -16.82 -5.17 14.18
C GLU A 102 -15.30 -5.15 14.41
N GLY A 103 -14.62 -4.20 13.78
CA GLY A 103 -13.17 -4.05 13.79
C GLY A 103 -12.43 -4.93 12.78
N ASN A 104 -13.10 -5.86 12.09
CA ASN A 104 -12.44 -6.62 11.03
C ASN A 104 -12.36 -5.84 9.71
N THR A 105 -11.34 -6.12 8.91
CA THR A 105 -11.22 -5.60 7.54
C THR A 105 -11.64 -6.65 6.53
N VAL A 106 -12.59 -6.30 5.67
CA VAL A 106 -13.18 -7.19 4.67
C VAL A 106 -12.81 -6.72 3.26
N PRO A 107 -12.24 -7.58 2.41
CA PRO A 107 -12.01 -7.26 1.01
C PRO A 107 -13.34 -7.24 0.24
N MET A 108 -13.57 -6.17 -0.50
CA MET A 108 -14.77 -5.90 -1.27
C MET A 108 -14.40 -5.57 -2.72
N MET A 109 -15.41 -5.56 -3.59
CA MET A 109 -15.27 -5.15 -4.99
C MET A 109 -16.23 -4.02 -5.29
N THR A 110 -15.74 -2.94 -5.88
CA THR A 110 -16.55 -1.83 -6.37
C THR A 110 -17.38 -2.26 -7.59
N SER A 111 -18.40 -1.48 -7.94
CA SER A 111 -19.19 -1.69 -9.17
C SER A 111 -18.35 -1.66 -10.45
N GLU A 112 -17.19 -1.00 -10.42
CA GLU A 112 -16.24 -0.89 -11.53
C GLU A 112 -15.26 -2.07 -11.58
N GLY A 113 -15.34 -3.01 -10.63
CA GLY A 113 -14.49 -4.20 -10.57
C GLY A 113 -13.18 -4.03 -9.79
N TYR A 114 -12.92 -2.85 -9.23
CA TYR A 114 -11.74 -2.62 -8.38
C TYR A 114 -11.92 -3.29 -7.02
N ARG A 115 -10.87 -3.98 -6.56
CA ARG A 115 -10.80 -4.54 -5.21
C ARG A 115 -10.43 -3.44 -4.23
N ILE A 116 -11.20 -3.32 -3.15
CA ILE A 116 -10.98 -2.38 -2.06
C ILE A 116 -11.07 -3.13 -0.73
N ASN A 117 -10.54 -2.56 0.34
CA ASN A 117 -10.72 -3.07 1.69
C ASN A 117 -11.62 -2.11 2.45
N GLY A 118 -12.58 -2.65 3.21
CA GLY A 118 -13.41 -1.85 4.11
C GLY A 118 -13.35 -2.41 5.53
N SER A 119 -13.29 -1.53 6.52
CA SER A 119 -13.35 -1.88 7.94
C SER A 119 -14.80 -1.94 8.41
N VAL A 120 -15.19 -3.02 9.09
CA VAL A 120 -16.54 -3.17 9.65
C VAL A 120 -16.64 -2.31 10.90
N LEU A 121 -17.40 -1.23 10.85
CA LEU A 121 -17.64 -0.37 12.01
C LEU A 121 -18.73 -0.94 12.91
N LYS A 122 -19.80 -1.46 12.30
CA LYS A 122 -20.97 -1.94 13.03
C LYS A 122 -21.75 -2.97 12.23
N VAL A 123 -22.25 -4.01 12.90
CA VAL A 123 -23.20 -4.96 12.30
C VAL A 123 -24.55 -4.82 13.00
N THR A 124 -25.59 -4.60 12.22
CA THR A 124 -26.99 -4.51 12.69
C THR A 124 -27.81 -5.71 12.20
N ASP A 125 -29.13 -5.69 12.43
CA ASP A 125 -30.02 -6.78 12.04
C ASP A 125 -30.07 -6.93 10.51
N ASP A 126 -30.12 -5.81 9.77
CA ASP A 126 -30.30 -5.74 8.32
C ASP A 126 -29.17 -5.05 7.55
N LYS A 127 -28.32 -4.25 8.23
CA LYS A 127 -27.22 -3.50 7.62
C LYS A 127 -25.86 -3.77 8.25
N VAL A 128 -24.80 -3.56 7.46
CA VAL A 128 -23.40 -3.51 7.91
C VAL A 128 -22.85 -2.14 7.57
N LEU A 129 -22.37 -1.43 8.60
CA LEU A 129 -21.70 -0.14 8.45
C LEU A 129 -20.21 -0.41 8.18
N MET A 130 -19.73 0.06 7.02
CA MET A 130 -18.39 -0.17 6.52
C MET A 130 -17.66 1.16 6.34
N ASP A 131 -16.40 1.23 6.74
CA ASP A 131 -15.49 2.35 6.51
C ASP A 131 -14.48 1.99 5.43
N PHE A 132 -14.49 2.72 4.32
CA PHE A 132 -13.57 2.51 3.19
C PHE A 132 -12.41 3.52 3.16
N ASN A 133 -12.24 4.31 4.23
CA ASN A 133 -11.06 5.16 4.36
C ASN A 133 -9.78 4.32 4.48
N HIS A 134 -8.65 4.92 4.11
CA HIS A 134 -7.35 4.32 4.40
C HIS A 134 -7.21 4.14 5.93
N PRO A 135 -6.62 3.04 6.43
CA PRO A 135 -6.48 2.81 7.87
C PRO A 135 -5.75 3.90 8.66
N LEU A 136 -4.96 4.71 7.95
CA LEU A 136 -4.20 5.85 8.49
C LEU A 136 -4.77 7.22 8.06
N ALA A 137 -6.00 7.26 7.53
CA ALA A 137 -6.66 8.52 7.18
C ALA A 137 -7.03 9.30 8.45
N GLY A 138 -6.80 10.61 8.44
CA GLY A 138 -6.97 11.49 9.60
C GLY A 138 -5.78 11.50 10.56
N GLU A 139 -4.82 10.59 10.41
CA GLU A 139 -3.66 10.46 11.31
C GLU A 139 -2.47 11.28 10.82
N ASN A 140 -1.81 11.99 11.74
CA ASN A 140 -0.49 12.54 11.48
C ASN A 140 0.56 11.42 11.63
N LEU A 141 1.45 11.30 10.65
CA LEU A 141 2.44 10.23 10.59
C LEU A 141 3.81 10.72 11.02
N HIS A 142 4.44 10.02 11.96
CA HIS A 142 5.78 10.32 12.45
C HIS A 142 6.76 9.23 11.98
N TYR A 143 7.75 9.64 11.18
CA TYR A 143 8.79 8.78 10.65
C TYR A 143 10.10 9.02 11.40
N VAL A 144 10.62 7.97 12.03
CA VAL A 144 11.93 8.01 12.71
C VAL A 144 12.80 6.91 12.16
N GLY A 145 13.91 7.25 11.51
CA GLY A 145 14.71 6.26 10.82
C GLY A 145 16.07 6.72 10.33
N MET A 146 16.65 5.90 9.46
CA MET A 146 17.92 6.17 8.81
C MET A 146 18.00 5.62 7.39
N VAL A 147 18.81 6.28 6.58
CA VAL A 147 19.13 5.86 5.22
C VAL A 147 20.25 4.81 5.27
N LYS A 148 19.95 3.57 4.90
CA LYS A 148 20.92 2.46 4.93
C LYS A 148 21.80 2.41 3.69
N LEU A 149 21.24 2.71 2.52
CA LEU A 149 21.96 2.65 1.25
C LEU A 149 21.37 3.64 0.26
N VAL A 150 22.24 4.29 -0.51
CA VAL A 150 21.86 5.09 -1.68
C VAL A 150 22.82 4.73 -2.81
N ARG A 151 22.28 4.20 -3.90
CA ARG A 151 23.05 3.86 -5.11
C ARG A 151 22.26 4.22 -6.36
N ASP A 152 22.91 4.18 -7.52
CA ASP A 152 22.21 4.23 -8.80
C ASP A 152 21.28 3.01 -8.93
N ALA A 153 20.04 3.26 -9.38
CA ALA A 153 19.11 2.20 -9.72
C ALA A 153 19.59 1.49 -11.00
N THR A 154 19.38 0.18 -11.07
CA THR A 154 19.64 -0.58 -12.30
C THR A 154 18.54 -0.29 -13.33
N GLU A 155 18.79 -0.58 -14.61
CA GLU A 155 17.74 -0.41 -15.64
C GLU A 155 16.49 -1.27 -15.34
N GLU A 156 16.68 -2.44 -14.72
CA GLU A 156 15.57 -3.32 -14.32
C GLU A 156 14.74 -2.73 -13.17
N GLU A 157 15.35 -1.99 -12.25
CA GLU A 157 14.67 -1.31 -11.14
C GLU A 157 13.97 -0.03 -11.61
N LEU A 158 14.55 0.69 -12.58
CA LEU A 158 13.95 1.87 -13.20
C LEU A 158 12.74 1.54 -14.08
N HIS A 159 12.74 0.34 -14.66
CA HIS A 159 11.66 -0.19 -15.45
C HIS A 159 11.23 -1.52 -14.84
N PRO A 160 10.51 -1.51 -13.71
CA PRO A 160 9.95 -2.73 -13.16
C PRO A 160 9.10 -3.33 -14.27
N ARG A 161 9.60 -4.39 -14.92
CA ARG A 161 8.78 -5.15 -15.84
C ARG A 161 7.65 -5.64 -14.96
N HIS A 162 6.41 -5.22 -15.26
CA HIS A 162 5.24 -5.91 -14.77
C HIS A 162 5.47 -7.38 -15.11
N SER A 163 5.88 -8.16 -14.12
CA SER A 163 6.02 -9.60 -14.26
C SER A 163 4.58 -10.08 -14.32
N CYS A 164 3.99 -10.02 -15.52
CA CYS A 164 2.93 -10.92 -15.88
C CYS A 164 3.50 -12.30 -15.59
N GLY A 165 3.06 -12.89 -14.48
CA GLY A 165 3.38 -14.23 -14.07
C GLY A 165 2.81 -15.23 -15.07
N CYS A 166 3.45 -15.37 -16.22
CA CYS A 166 3.37 -16.58 -17.01
C CYS A 166 4.34 -17.58 -16.37
N GLY A 167 3.87 -18.22 -15.32
CA GLY A 167 4.45 -19.47 -14.83
C GLY A 167 4.24 -20.56 -15.87
N CYS A 168 5.18 -20.67 -16.82
CA CYS A 168 5.31 -21.86 -17.67
C CYS A 168 6.63 -22.53 -17.31
N GLY A 169 6.56 -23.46 -16.36
CA GLY A 169 7.66 -24.35 -16.02
C GLY A 169 7.80 -25.50 -17.03
N HIS A 170 9.06 -25.87 -17.24
CA HIS A 170 9.58 -27.19 -17.64
C HIS A 170 9.42 -27.70 -19.10
N ASP A 171 10.61 -27.96 -19.66
CA ASP A 171 11.07 -29.11 -20.45
C ASP A 171 10.29 -29.66 -21.65
N HIS A 172 11.02 -29.67 -22.78
CA HIS A 172 11.00 -30.64 -23.88
C HIS A 172 9.65 -31.04 -24.53
N GLY A 173 9.46 -30.56 -25.76
CA GLY A 173 8.73 -31.32 -26.79
C GLY A 173 7.88 -30.47 -27.74
N SER A 174 8.41 -30.21 -28.94
CA SER A 174 7.71 -29.91 -30.20
C SER A 174 6.22 -29.51 -30.13
N CYS A 175 5.92 -28.22 -30.30
CA CYS A 175 4.62 -27.75 -30.78
C CYS A 175 4.86 -26.72 -31.90
N GLY A 176 4.33 -27.02 -33.08
CA GLY A 176 4.47 -26.23 -34.29
C GLY A 176 3.68 -24.93 -34.28
N ASP A 177 3.99 -24.12 -35.29
CA ASP A 177 3.28 -22.94 -35.82
C ASP A 177 1.98 -22.52 -35.11
N GLY A 178 2.02 -21.32 -34.50
CA GLY A 178 0.81 -20.58 -34.16
C GLY A 178 0.89 -19.73 -32.88
N CYS A 179 1.81 -18.76 -32.82
CA CYS A 179 1.74 -17.67 -31.83
C CYS A 179 1.41 -16.37 -32.56
N GLY A 180 0.15 -16.25 -32.97
CA GLY A 180 -0.47 -14.98 -33.34
C GLY A 180 -1.28 -14.45 -32.17
N ASP A 181 -1.18 -13.14 -31.95
CA ASP A 181 -2.07 -12.32 -31.12
C ASP A 181 -2.06 -12.54 -29.60
N CYS A 182 -1.13 -11.84 -28.92
CA CYS A 182 -1.34 -11.29 -27.58
C CYS A 182 -0.52 -9.99 -27.42
N CYS A 183 -0.74 -9.04 -28.33
CA CYS A 183 -0.27 -7.66 -28.20
C CYS A 183 -1.42 -6.74 -28.63
N ASP A 184 -2.44 -6.57 -27.79
CA ASP A 184 -3.31 -5.41 -27.95
C ASP A 184 -3.98 -5.06 -26.61
N GLY A 185 -3.85 -3.79 -26.22
CA GLY A 185 -4.61 -3.23 -25.11
C GLY A 185 -3.84 -2.71 -23.89
N CYS A 186 -2.73 -1.98 -24.08
CA CYS A 186 -2.32 -0.96 -23.10
C CYS A 186 -2.78 0.41 -23.63
N HIS A 187 -3.87 0.94 -23.08
CA HIS A 187 -4.18 2.37 -23.04
C HIS A 187 -4.30 2.78 -21.58
#